data_AF-A0A485LBS1-F1
#
_entry.id   AF-A0A485LBS1-F1
#
_cell.length_a   1.000
_cell.length_b   1.000
_cell.length_c   1.000
_cell.angle_alpha   90.00
_cell.angle_beta   90.00
_cell.angle_gamma   90.00
#
_symmetry.space_group_name_H-M   'P 1'
#
loop_
_entity.id
_entity.type
_entity.pdbx_description
1 polymer ?
#
loop_
_entity_poly.entity_id
_entity_poly.type
_entity_poly.pdbx_seq_one_letter_code
_entity_poly.pdbx_strand_id
1 'polypeptide(L)'
;MDDRIEQFWEAAQAIVAPGGNKNKWKQEVSKLRRVLFRNQSLRLTELPQQRLVDTIRIYVTHFGDDEATLLLVKDALAMPFTVFGTKHKKRLLKMHEQLLGQAAPEDNDEDGEPVEAVWYSCVGMDADGYLSLLHEETGEMLETIQVARKTPEWKTIKKFVDDGGVRVGVLDDRVDQVEVEKECC
;
A
#
# COMPACT_ATOMS: atom_id res chain seq x y z
N MET A 1 -15.20 -23.00 -2.25
CA MET A 1 -13.77 -22.56 -2.33
C MET A 1 -13.64 -21.28 -1.55
N ASP A 2 -14.54 -20.35 -1.78
CA ASP A 2 -14.70 -19.08 -1.08
C ASP A 2 -14.74 -19.27 0.45
N ASP A 3 -15.50 -20.24 0.98
CA ASP A 3 -15.50 -20.55 2.42
C ASP A 3 -14.12 -20.98 2.96
N ARG A 4 -13.33 -21.67 2.13
CA ARG A 4 -11.97 -22.08 2.51
C ARG A 4 -11.02 -20.88 2.48
N ILE A 5 -11.21 -19.95 1.55
CA ILE A 5 -10.46 -18.70 1.46
C ILE A 5 -10.76 -17.83 2.69
N GLU A 6 -12.04 -17.76 3.08
CA GLU A 6 -12.47 -17.04 4.28
C GLU A 6 -11.83 -17.62 5.55
N GLN A 7 -11.84 -18.95 5.71
CA GLN A 7 -11.15 -19.62 6.82
C GLN A 7 -9.65 -19.29 6.89
N PHE A 8 -8.95 -19.26 5.75
CA PHE A 8 -7.54 -18.88 5.71
C PHE A 8 -7.33 -17.41 6.09
N TRP A 9 -8.24 -16.54 5.66
CA TRP A 9 -8.17 -15.12 5.97
C TRP A 9 -8.46 -14.84 7.45
N GLU A 10 -9.46 -15.49 8.04
CA GLU A 10 -9.75 -15.39 9.48
C GLU A 10 -8.58 -15.94 10.32
N ALA A 11 -8.01 -17.08 9.91
CA ALA A 11 -6.84 -17.65 10.58
C ALA A 11 -5.62 -16.72 10.50
N ALA A 12 -5.43 -16.03 9.37
CA ALA A 12 -4.37 -15.03 9.23
C ALA A 12 -4.65 -13.78 10.07
N GLN A 13 -5.89 -13.29 10.11
CA GLN A 13 -6.25 -12.16 10.98
C GLN A 13 -6.01 -12.44 12.46
N ALA A 14 -6.19 -13.68 12.90
CA ALA A 14 -5.88 -14.08 14.26
C ALA A 14 -4.38 -13.91 14.62
N ILE A 15 -3.49 -13.81 13.63
CA ILE A 15 -2.05 -13.53 13.80
C ILE A 15 -1.80 -12.04 14.07
N VAL A 16 -2.63 -11.18 13.47
CA VAL A 16 -2.57 -9.71 13.62
C VAL A 16 -3.13 -9.28 14.98
N ALA A 17 -4.08 -10.04 15.54
CA ALA A 17 -4.66 -9.74 16.84
C ALA A 17 -3.61 -9.73 17.98
N PRO A 18 -3.74 -8.82 18.96
CA PRO A 18 -2.84 -8.76 20.11
C PRO A 18 -2.97 -10.05 20.94
N GLY A 19 -1.87 -10.81 21.06
CA GLY A 19 -1.86 -12.15 21.69
C GLY A 19 -2.19 -13.30 20.73
N GLY A 20 -2.25 -13.04 19.43
CA GLY A 20 -2.49 -14.02 18.38
C GLY A 20 -1.55 -15.22 18.42
N ASN A 21 -2.11 -16.44 18.32
CA ASN A 21 -1.32 -17.66 18.35
C ASN A 21 -0.61 -17.90 17.01
N LYS A 22 0.69 -17.66 16.98
CA LYS A 22 1.52 -17.82 15.78
C LYS A 22 1.98 -19.25 15.54
N ASN A 23 1.86 -20.18 16.51
CA ASN A 23 2.58 -21.46 16.47
C ASN A 23 2.22 -22.42 15.31
N LYS A 24 1.09 -22.22 14.62
CA LYS A 24 0.62 -23.11 13.54
C LYS A 24 0.71 -22.50 12.14
N TRP A 25 1.29 -21.30 12.00
CA TRP A 25 1.32 -20.55 10.74
C TRP A 25 1.93 -21.36 9.58
N LYS A 26 3.02 -22.11 9.81
CA LYS A 26 3.67 -22.95 8.77
C LYS A 26 2.76 -24.03 8.20
N GLN A 27 1.91 -24.63 9.06
CA GLN A 27 0.96 -25.65 8.64
C GLN A 27 -0.13 -25.03 7.77
N GLU A 28 -0.61 -23.84 8.13
CA GLU A 28 -1.59 -23.09 7.35
C GLU A 28 -1.03 -22.64 6.00
N VAL A 29 0.20 -22.12 5.96
CA VAL A 29 0.90 -21.80 4.70
C VAL A 29 1.03 -23.05 3.82
N SER A 30 1.43 -24.18 4.37
CA SER A 30 1.54 -25.44 3.62
C SER A 30 0.18 -25.91 3.05
N LYS A 31 -0.91 -25.73 3.80
CA LYS A 31 -2.27 -26.04 3.32
C LYS A 31 -2.69 -25.07 2.21
N LEU A 32 -2.44 -23.78 2.40
CA LEU A 32 -2.76 -22.74 1.42
C LEU A 32 -2.06 -22.97 0.08
N ARG A 33 -0.75 -23.29 0.10
CA ARG A 33 0.02 -23.65 -1.09
C ARG A 33 -0.59 -24.84 -1.85
N ARG A 34 -0.96 -25.91 -1.16
CA ARG A 34 -1.66 -27.06 -1.79
C ARG A 34 -3.01 -26.68 -2.37
N VAL A 35 -3.73 -25.78 -1.72
CA VAL A 35 -5.02 -25.27 -2.21
C VAL A 35 -4.81 -24.46 -3.48
N LEU A 36 -3.85 -23.52 -3.50
CA LEU A 36 -3.50 -22.76 -4.71
C LEU A 36 -3.14 -23.72 -5.85
N PHE A 37 -2.23 -24.67 -5.62
CA PHE A 37 -1.81 -25.63 -6.64
C PHE A 37 -2.98 -26.45 -7.24
N ARG A 38 -3.90 -26.94 -6.42
CA ARG A 38 -5.05 -27.73 -6.91
C ARG A 38 -6.12 -26.91 -7.62
N ASN A 39 -6.17 -25.60 -7.39
CA ASN A 39 -7.26 -24.73 -7.81
C ASN A 39 -6.82 -23.70 -8.86
N GLN A 40 -5.79 -24.01 -9.65
CA GLN A 40 -5.30 -23.14 -10.72
C GLN A 40 -6.36 -22.82 -11.77
N SER A 41 -7.28 -23.73 -12.08
CA SER A 41 -8.34 -23.49 -13.06
C SER A 41 -9.54 -22.69 -12.52
N LEU A 42 -9.53 -22.29 -11.25
CA LEU A 42 -10.66 -21.55 -10.69
C LEU A 42 -10.69 -20.11 -11.21
N ARG A 43 -11.91 -19.58 -11.29
CA ARG A 43 -12.17 -18.17 -11.52
C ARG A 43 -12.76 -17.57 -10.25
N LEU A 44 -11.93 -16.85 -9.50
CA LEU A 44 -12.35 -16.24 -8.25
C LEU A 44 -12.99 -14.87 -8.52
N THR A 45 -13.99 -14.51 -7.72
CA THR A 45 -14.56 -13.16 -7.70
C THR A 45 -13.64 -12.21 -6.93
N GLU A 46 -13.84 -10.91 -7.07
CA GLU A 46 -12.89 -9.88 -6.60
C GLU A 46 -12.62 -9.94 -5.09
N LEU A 47 -13.64 -10.18 -4.28
CA LEU A 47 -13.52 -10.27 -2.82
C LEU A 47 -12.65 -11.47 -2.36
N PRO A 48 -12.92 -12.73 -2.78
CA PRO A 48 -12.03 -13.86 -2.50
C PRO A 48 -10.59 -13.67 -3.02
N GLN A 49 -10.40 -13.01 -4.16
CA GLN A 49 -9.05 -12.69 -4.64
C GLN A 49 -8.33 -11.76 -3.67
N GLN A 50 -8.99 -10.67 -3.27
CA GLN A 50 -8.45 -9.70 -2.31
C GLN A 50 -8.14 -10.38 -0.97
N ARG A 51 -9.07 -11.22 -0.45
CA ARG A 51 -8.88 -11.99 0.78
C ARG A 51 -7.64 -12.90 0.73
N LEU A 52 -7.41 -13.59 -0.39
CA LEU A 52 -6.21 -14.41 -0.58
C LEU A 52 -4.93 -13.58 -0.58
N VAL A 53 -4.93 -12.44 -1.26
CA VAL A 53 -3.76 -11.55 -1.29
C VAL A 53 -3.48 -10.97 0.10
N ASP A 54 -4.50 -10.53 0.82
CA ASP A 54 -4.36 -10.03 2.20
C ASP A 54 -3.85 -11.12 3.15
N THR A 55 -4.34 -12.35 2.98
CA THR A 55 -3.85 -13.51 3.73
C THR A 55 -2.35 -13.72 3.49
N ILE A 56 -1.90 -13.72 2.23
CA ILE A 56 -0.48 -13.86 1.88
C ILE A 56 0.32 -12.68 2.47
N ARG A 57 -0.19 -11.44 2.37
CA ARG A 57 0.44 -10.25 2.95
C ARG A 57 0.71 -10.41 4.44
N ILE A 58 -0.29 -10.85 5.20
CA ILE A 58 -0.15 -11.05 6.65
C ILE A 58 0.97 -12.04 6.97
N TYR A 59 1.07 -13.14 6.21
CA TYR A 59 2.17 -14.09 6.40
C TYR A 59 3.53 -13.50 6.05
N VAL A 60 3.63 -12.74 4.95
CA VAL A 60 4.87 -12.03 4.56
C VAL A 60 5.30 -11.02 5.63
N THR A 61 4.35 -10.21 6.14
CA THR A 61 4.66 -9.18 7.14
C THR A 61 5.13 -9.77 8.48
N HIS A 62 4.59 -10.92 8.91
CA HIS A 62 4.92 -11.50 10.21
C HIS A 62 5.99 -12.60 10.17
N PHE A 63 6.25 -13.19 9.00
CA PHE A 63 7.16 -14.34 8.84
C PHE A 63 7.99 -14.24 7.55
N GLY A 64 8.33 -13.02 7.13
CA GLY A 64 9.08 -12.77 5.89
C GLY A 64 10.46 -13.43 5.85
N ASP A 65 11.11 -13.57 7.01
CA ASP A 65 12.43 -14.23 7.10
C ASP A 65 12.41 -15.75 6.84
N ASP A 66 11.24 -16.37 6.76
CA ASP A 66 11.11 -17.82 6.59
C ASP A 66 10.87 -18.21 5.14
N GLU A 67 11.65 -19.16 4.63
CA GLU A 67 11.56 -19.63 3.24
C GLU A 67 10.14 -20.09 2.84
N ALA A 68 9.33 -20.58 3.80
CA ALA A 68 7.97 -21.02 3.50
C ALA A 68 7.06 -19.88 3.00
N THR A 69 7.29 -18.63 3.43
CA THR A 69 6.52 -17.47 2.95
C THR A 69 6.99 -17.05 1.56
N LEU A 70 8.29 -17.07 1.28
CA LEU A 70 8.83 -16.85 -0.06
C LEU A 70 8.28 -17.85 -1.07
N LEU A 71 8.24 -19.14 -0.71
CA LEU A 71 7.66 -20.17 -1.55
C LEU A 71 6.15 -19.99 -1.76
N LEU A 72 5.43 -19.50 -0.76
CA LEU A 72 4.00 -19.16 -0.90
C LEU A 72 3.77 -18.04 -1.91
N VAL A 73 4.58 -16.97 -1.86
CA VAL A 73 4.48 -15.86 -2.82
C VAL A 73 4.84 -16.32 -4.23
N LYS A 74 5.88 -17.16 -4.39
CA LYS A 74 6.23 -17.76 -5.69
C LYS A 74 5.09 -18.60 -6.27
N ASP A 75 4.47 -19.45 -5.45
CA ASP A 75 3.33 -20.26 -5.88
C ASP A 75 2.13 -19.39 -6.25
N ALA A 76 1.87 -18.30 -5.51
CA ALA A 76 0.80 -17.37 -5.81
C ALA A 76 1.04 -16.61 -7.13
N LEU A 77 2.28 -16.22 -7.43
CA LEU A 77 2.65 -15.57 -8.69
C LEU A 77 2.47 -16.48 -9.91
N ALA A 78 2.76 -17.78 -9.74
CA ALA A 78 2.60 -18.80 -10.77
C ALA A 78 1.13 -19.09 -11.11
N MET A 79 0.18 -18.68 -10.26
CA MET A 79 -1.25 -18.87 -10.53
C MET A 79 -1.72 -18.09 -11.77
N PRO A 80 -2.71 -18.57 -12.53
CA PRO A 80 -3.20 -17.86 -13.69
C PRO A 80 -3.99 -16.59 -13.32
N PHE A 81 -4.12 -15.69 -14.29
CA PHE A 81 -4.82 -14.40 -14.11
C PHE A 81 -6.32 -14.53 -13.78
N THR A 82 -6.90 -15.72 -13.96
CA THR A 82 -8.26 -16.05 -13.53
C THR A 82 -8.39 -16.19 -12.02
N VAL A 83 -7.28 -16.48 -11.32
CA VAL A 83 -7.21 -16.62 -9.87
C VAL A 83 -6.67 -15.34 -9.22
N PHE A 84 -5.66 -14.71 -9.82
CA PHE A 84 -5.17 -13.40 -9.37
C PHE A 84 -5.13 -12.42 -10.53
N GLY A 85 -5.96 -11.38 -10.47
CA GLY A 85 -5.92 -10.26 -11.41
C GLY A 85 -4.55 -9.54 -11.46
N THR A 86 -4.35 -8.71 -12.48
CA THR A 86 -3.11 -7.96 -12.71
C THR A 86 -2.68 -7.11 -11.52
N LYS A 87 -3.62 -6.40 -10.87
CA LYS A 87 -3.35 -5.62 -9.65
C LYS A 87 -2.79 -6.48 -8.51
N HIS A 88 -3.38 -7.66 -8.31
CA HIS A 88 -2.96 -8.62 -7.29
C HIS A 88 -1.56 -9.18 -7.59
N LYS A 89 -1.26 -9.47 -8.86
CA LYS A 89 0.07 -9.93 -9.27
C LYS A 89 1.15 -8.87 -9.10
N LYS A 90 0.89 -7.60 -9.41
CA LYS A 90 1.85 -6.51 -9.15
C LYS A 90 2.20 -6.43 -7.65
N ARG A 91 1.20 -6.54 -6.78
CA ARG A 91 1.41 -6.59 -5.32
C ARG A 91 2.22 -7.81 -4.87
N LEU A 92 1.94 -9.00 -5.42
CA LEU A 92 2.69 -10.22 -5.12
C LEU A 92 4.13 -10.15 -5.63
N LEU A 93 4.39 -9.51 -6.77
CA LEU A 93 5.75 -9.28 -7.28
C LEU A 93 6.53 -8.40 -6.32
N LYS A 94 5.94 -7.28 -5.90
CA LYS A 94 6.56 -6.40 -4.91
C LYS A 94 6.90 -7.14 -3.60
N MET A 95 5.99 -7.98 -3.10
CA MET A 95 6.26 -8.80 -1.91
C MET A 95 7.40 -9.79 -2.14
N HIS A 96 7.47 -10.41 -3.32
CA HIS A 96 8.55 -11.32 -3.66
C HIS A 96 9.91 -10.59 -3.72
N GLU A 97 9.94 -9.40 -4.31
CA GLU A 97 11.13 -8.55 -4.38
C GLU A 97 11.56 -8.09 -2.99
N GLN A 98 10.62 -7.71 -2.12
CA GLN A 98 10.90 -7.36 -0.73
C GLN A 98 11.52 -8.54 0.05
N LEU A 99 10.99 -9.76 -0.13
CA LEU A 99 11.54 -10.96 0.50
C LEU A 99 12.92 -11.35 -0.04
N LEU A 100 13.21 -11.04 -1.31
CA LEU A 100 14.54 -11.25 -1.89
C LEU A 100 15.53 -10.14 -1.52
N GLY A 101 15.08 -8.88 -1.45
CA GLY A 101 15.85 -7.72 -1.05
C GLY A 101 16.20 -7.70 0.43
N GLN A 102 15.44 -8.41 1.28
CA GLN A 102 15.88 -8.69 2.65
C GLN A 102 17.17 -9.56 2.71
N ALA A 103 17.59 -10.19 1.60
CA ALA A 103 18.85 -10.94 1.51
C ALA A 103 20.02 -10.15 0.88
N ALA A 104 19.82 -8.90 0.45
CA ALA A 104 20.89 -8.05 -0.09
C ALA A 104 20.64 -6.58 0.27
N PRO A 105 21.60 -5.87 0.91
CA PRO A 105 21.41 -4.46 1.17
C PRO A 105 21.54 -3.69 -0.15
N GLU A 106 20.67 -2.70 -0.30
CA GLU A 106 20.75 -1.54 -1.19
C GLU A 106 20.09 -1.63 -2.58
N ASP A 107 19.38 -0.53 -2.86
CA ASP A 107 18.75 -0.09 -4.11
C ASP A 107 17.44 -0.78 -4.54
N ASN A 108 16.32 -0.28 -4.02
CA ASN A 108 15.04 -0.25 -4.75
C ASN A 108 14.10 0.80 -4.14
N ASP A 109 14.23 2.03 -4.62
CA ASP A 109 13.14 3.01 -4.63
C ASP A 109 12.02 2.50 -5.56
N GLU A 110 10.98 1.86 -5.01
CA GLU A 110 9.62 1.94 -5.56
C GLU A 110 8.55 1.45 -4.55
N ASP A 111 7.90 2.45 -3.95
CA ASP A 111 6.49 2.57 -3.63
C ASP A 111 5.76 1.45 -2.89
N GLY A 112 5.56 1.67 -1.57
CA GLY A 112 4.48 1.07 -0.78
C GLY A 112 4.90 0.80 0.66
N GLU A 113 5.24 1.88 1.37
CA GLU A 113 5.04 2.00 2.81
C GLU A 113 3.60 2.50 3.05
N PRO A 114 3.04 2.49 4.29
CA PRO A 114 1.66 2.94 4.54
C PRO A 114 1.38 4.24 3.79
N VAL A 115 0.17 4.36 3.23
CA VAL A 115 -0.30 5.55 2.51
C VAL A 115 -0.40 6.69 3.53
N GLU A 116 0.75 7.20 3.95
CA GLU A 116 0.91 8.42 4.71
C GLU A 116 0.88 9.55 3.69
N ALA A 117 0.19 10.64 4.04
CA ALA A 117 0.10 11.79 3.15
C ALA A 117 1.52 12.29 2.85
N VAL A 118 1.88 12.35 1.57
CA VAL A 118 3.18 12.88 1.16
C VAL A 118 3.10 14.39 1.29
N TRP A 119 4.01 14.97 2.06
CA TRP A 119 4.02 16.40 2.34
C TRP A 119 4.80 17.16 1.28
N TYR A 120 4.16 18.18 0.72
CA TYR A 120 4.76 19.09 -0.25
C TYR A 120 4.69 20.53 0.26
N SER A 121 5.71 21.33 -0.06
CA SER A 121 5.67 22.78 0.13
C SER A 121 4.85 23.42 -0.99
N CYS A 122 3.78 24.15 -0.64
CA CYS A 122 2.95 24.83 -1.61
C CYS A 122 3.56 26.18 -1.95
N VAL A 123 4.05 26.30 -3.19
CA VAL A 123 4.73 27.48 -3.72
C VAL A 123 3.74 28.44 -4.39
N GLY A 124 2.65 27.92 -4.94
CA GLY A 124 1.71 28.70 -5.73
C GLY A 124 0.35 28.04 -5.87
N MET A 125 -0.62 28.86 -6.24
CA MET A 125 -2.00 28.43 -6.42
C MET A 125 -2.67 29.23 -7.53
N ASP A 126 -3.16 28.51 -8.54
CA ASP A 126 -3.81 29.12 -9.69
C ASP A 126 -5.25 29.57 -9.40
N ALA A 127 -5.77 30.44 -10.28
CA ALA A 127 -7.14 30.92 -10.23
C ALA A 127 -8.16 29.76 -10.25
N ASP A 128 -7.86 28.66 -10.95
CA ASP A 128 -8.79 27.56 -11.22
C ASP A 128 -8.84 26.48 -10.15
N GLY A 129 -7.85 26.37 -9.28
CA GLY A 129 -7.84 25.19 -8.40
C GLY A 129 -6.48 24.62 -8.04
N TYR A 130 -5.56 24.77 -8.98
CA TYR A 130 -4.36 23.95 -9.04
C TYR A 130 -3.30 24.49 -8.11
N LEU A 131 -2.66 23.58 -7.39
CA LEU A 131 -1.55 23.90 -6.49
C LEU A 131 -0.24 23.58 -7.20
N SER A 132 0.71 24.50 -7.13
CA SER A 132 2.10 24.22 -7.46
C SER A 132 2.80 23.77 -6.17
N LEU A 133 3.00 22.47 -6.07
CA LEU A 133 3.57 21.78 -4.92
C LEU A 133 5.03 21.41 -5.21
N LEU A 134 5.94 21.70 -4.28
CA LEU A 134 7.36 21.36 -4.38
C LEU A 134 7.68 20.29 -3.34
N HIS A 135 8.28 19.19 -3.79
CA HIS A 135 8.84 18.18 -2.91
C HIS A 135 10.22 18.64 -2.44
N GLU A 136 10.39 18.89 -1.15
CA GLU A 136 11.63 19.51 -0.63
C GLU A 136 12.84 18.58 -0.71
N GLU A 137 12.63 17.26 -0.61
CA GLU A 137 13.71 16.28 -0.70
C GLU A 137 14.16 15.99 -2.14
N THR A 138 13.22 15.85 -3.08
CA THR A 138 13.54 15.49 -4.47
C THR A 138 13.68 16.69 -5.39
N GLY A 139 13.14 17.85 -5.00
CA GLY A 139 13.09 19.06 -5.82
C GLY A 139 12.07 19.02 -6.95
N GLU A 140 11.19 18.01 -6.96
CA GLU A 140 10.18 17.83 -8.01
C GLU A 140 8.96 18.74 -7.79
N MET A 141 8.43 19.27 -8.89
CA MET A 141 7.24 20.13 -8.90
C MET A 141 6.01 19.33 -9.34
N LEU A 142 4.94 19.40 -8.56
CA LEU A 142 3.67 18.72 -8.78
C LEU A 142 2.55 19.77 -8.93
N GLU A 143 1.95 19.85 -10.12
CA GLU A 143 0.90 20.84 -10.47
C GLU A 143 -0.45 20.20 -10.80
N THR A 144 -0.58 18.89 -10.57
CA THR A 144 -1.77 18.10 -10.92
C THR A 144 -2.86 18.14 -9.86
N ILE A 145 -2.53 18.61 -8.65
CA ILE A 145 -3.43 18.57 -7.49
C ILE A 145 -4.35 19.78 -7.50
N GLN A 146 -5.66 19.51 -7.56
CA GLN A 146 -6.69 20.55 -7.53
C GLN A 146 -7.41 20.58 -6.18
N VAL A 147 -7.50 21.76 -5.57
CA VAL A 147 -8.33 21.97 -4.38
C VAL A 147 -9.69 22.51 -4.79
N ALA A 148 -10.75 21.92 -4.24
CA ALA A 148 -12.11 22.36 -4.50
C ALA A 148 -12.35 23.78 -3.94
N ARG A 149 -12.91 24.67 -4.76
CA ARG A 149 -13.29 26.02 -4.34
C ARG A 149 -14.29 25.99 -3.18
N LYS A 150 -14.19 26.98 -2.29
CA LYS A 150 -15.04 27.18 -1.08
C LYS A 150 -14.76 26.23 0.09
N THR A 151 -13.78 25.33 -0.01
CA THR A 151 -13.31 24.52 1.12
C THR A 151 -12.47 25.35 2.11
N PRO A 152 -12.38 24.94 3.40
CA PRO A 152 -11.50 25.60 4.36
C PRO A 152 -10.02 25.51 3.97
N GLU A 153 -9.60 24.41 3.35
CA GLU A 153 -8.26 24.17 2.82
C GLU A 153 -7.94 25.20 1.72
N TRP A 154 -8.85 25.42 0.75
CA TRP A 154 -8.71 26.44 -0.29
C TRP A 154 -8.46 27.83 0.28
N LYS A 155 -9.21 28.23 1.31
CA LYS A 155 -9.09 29.56 1.91
C LYS A 155 -7.79 29.71 2.69
N THR A 156 -7.32 28.63 3.30
CA THR A 156 -6.08 28.62 4.09
C THR A 156 -4.88 28.72 3.17
N ILE A 157 -4.80 27.85 2.16
CA ILE A 157 -3.71 27.86 1.18
C ILE A 157 -3.69 29.22 0.47
N LYS A 158 -4.81 29.68 -0.08
CA LYS A 158 -4.89 30.98 -0.76
C LYS A 158 -4.46 32.16 0.09
N LYS A 159 -4.59 32.07 1.42
CA LYS A 159 -4.24 33.17 2.33
C LYS A 159 -2.76 33.17 2.68
N PHE A 160 -2.12 32.01 2.78
CA PHE A 160 -0.76 31.85 3.31
C PHE A 160 0.27 31.41 2.26
N VAL A 161 -0.17 31.06 1.04
CA VAL A 161 0.73 30.65 -0.05
C VAL A 161 1.72 31.77 -0.43
N ASP A 162 1.28 33.03 -0.40
CA ASP A 162 2.15 34.19 -0.64
C ASP A 162 3.19 34.43 0.47
N ASP A 163 2.94 33.91 1.69
CA ASP A 163 3.89 33.98 2.82
C ASP A 163 4.92 32.83 2.79
N GLY A 164 4.78 31.85 1.89
CA GLY A 164 5.78 30.79 1.67
C GLY A 164 5.87 29.71 2.74
N GLY A 165 4.91 29.64 3.67
CA GLY A 165 4.91 28.71 4.81
C GLY A 165 3.78 27.68 4.78
N VAL A 166 3.33 27.23 3.62
CA VAL A 166 2.21 26.29 3.50
C VAL A 166 2.71 24.91 3.08
N ARG A 167 2.43 23.90 3.91
CA ARG A 167 2.66 22.50 3.58
C ARG A 167 1.34 21.78 3.34
N VAL A 168 1.31 20.96 2.31
CA VAL A 168 0.13 20.24 1.86
C VAL A 168 0.43 18.75 1.83
N GLY A 169 -0.29 17.99 2.64
CA GLY A 169 -0.29 16.54 2.62
C GLY A 169 -1.19 16.05 1.49
N VAL A 170 -0.59 15.41 0.50
CA VAL A 170 -1.28 14.80 -0.63
C VAL A 170 -1.38 13.29 -0.43
N LEU A 171 -2.60 12.77 -0.56
CA LEU A 171 -2.92 11.36 -0.48
C LEU A 171 -3.83 10.97 -1.65
N ASP A 172 -3.44 9.96 -2.44
CA ASP A 172 -4.22 9.46 -3.58
C ASP A 172 -4.62 10.58 -4.57
N ASP A 173 -3.63 11.43 -4.95
CA ASP A 173 -3.81 12.59 -5.84
C ASP A 173 -4.82 13.64 -5.32
N ARG A 174 -5.03 13.71 -4.01
CA ARG A 174 -5.91 14.69 -3.37
C ARG A 174 -5.28 15.31 -2.15
N VAL A 175 -5.68 16.54 -1.84
CA VAL A 175 -5.31 17.19 -0.59
C VAL A 175 -6.04 16.52 0.56
N ASP A 176 -5.28 15.94 1.47
CA ASP A 176 -5.76 15.33 2.72
C ASP A 176 -5.60 16.30 3.89
N GLN A 177 -4.42 16.93 3.98
CA GLN A 177 -4.06 17.82 5.09
C GLN A 177 -3.37 19.08 4.60
N VAL A 178 -3.54 20.17 5.34
CA VAL A 178 -2.86 21.45 5.10
C VAL A 178 -2.32 21.97 6.44
N GLU A 179 -1.02 22.14 6.51
CA GLU A 179 -0.33 22.77 7.63
C GLU A 179 0.23 24.12 7.19
N VAL A 180 0.14 25.11 8.08
CA VAL A 180 0.78 26.41 7.88
C VAL A 180 1.89 26.50 8.91
N GLU A 181 3.14 26.43 8.46
CA GLU A 181 4.30 26.71 9.27
C GLU A 181 4.30 28.20 9.59
N LYS A 182 3.69 28.54 10.73
CA LYS A 182 3.89 29.85 11.33
C LYS A 182 5.25 29.83 12.00
N GLU A 183 6.23 30.50 11.39
CA GLU A 183 7.36 31.01 12.15
C GLU A 183 6.82 31.93 13.25
N CYS A 184 6.70 31.40 14.47
CA CYS A 184 6.53 32.21 15.66
C CYS A 184 7.85 32.90 15.95
N CYS A 185 7.87 34.21 15.69
CA CYS A 185 8.67 35.29 16.29
C CYS A 185 10.01 34.96 16.94
#